data_AF-A0A7C2I1U2-F1
#
_entry.id   AF-A0A7C2I1U2-F1
#
_cell.length_a   1.000
_cell.length_b   1.000
_cell.length_c   1.000
_cell.angle_alpha   90.00
_cell.angle_beta   90.00
_cell.angle_gamma   90.00
#
_symmetry.space_group_name_H-M   'P 1'
#
loop_
_entity.id
_entity.type
_entity.pdbx_description
1 polymer ?
#
loop_
_entity_poly.entity_id
_entity_poly.type
_entity_poly.pdbx_seq_one_letter_code
_entity_poly.pdbx_strand_id
1 'polypeptide(L)' 'PVVSTSLGAEGLAGVPGKELLIADTPGGFVEAVSALLESDALRSRIGEAGRGLYERQYTWEAGWRSLEQCLPLPQV' A
#
# COMPACT_ATOMS: atom_id res chain seq x y z
N PRO A 1 7.47 2.18 5.80
CA PRO A 1 5.99 2.28 5.92
C PRO A 1 5.51 3.56 5.23
N VAL A 2 4.21 3.67 4.95
CA VAL A 2 3.61 4.82 4.26
C VAL A 2 2.49 5.42 5.12
N VAL A 3 2.47 6.76 5.20
CA VAL A 3 1.31 7.56 5.62
C VAL A 3 0.83 8.30 4.38
N SER A 4 -0.47 8.27 4.11
CA SER A 4 -1.07 8.97 2.97
C SER A 4 -2.40 9.58 3.36
N THR A 5 -2.96 10.42 2.49
CA THR A 5 -4.38 10.80 2.55
C THR A 5 -5.22 9.73 1.85
N SER A 6 -6.53 9.74 2.10
CA SER A 6 -7.50 8.91 1.39
C SER A 6 -7.40 9.13 -0.12
N LEU A 7 -7.24 10.39 -0.55
CA LEU A 7 -7.05 10.74 -1.96
C LEU A 7 -5.71 10.23 -2.51
N GLY A 8 -4.61 10.39 -1.77
CA GLY A 8 -3.29 9.95 -2.22
C GLY A 8 -3.15 8.43 -2.29
N ALA A 9 -3.95 7.69 -1.53
CA ALA A 9 -4.02 6.23 -1.56
C ALA A 9 -5.10 5.67 -2.49
N GLU A 10 -5.80 6.52 -3.24
CA GLU A 10 -6.86 6.09 -4.14
C GLU A 10 -6.31 5.08 -5.18
N GLY A 11 -7.03 3.97 -5.37
CA GLY A 11 -6.61 2.89 -6.28
C GLY A 11 -5.61 1.89 -5.68
N LEU A 12 -5.10 2.13 -4.47
CA LEU A 12 -4.36 1.11 -3.73
C LEU A 12 -5.33 0.15 -3.04
N ALA A 13 -5.09 -1.16 -3.17
CA ALA A 13 -5.83 -2.22 -2.51
C ALA A 13 -5.36 -2.44 -1.05
N GLY A 14 -4.68 -1.45 -0.47
CA GLY A 14 -4.17 -1.52 0.90
C GLY A 14 -5.25 -1.20 1.92
N VAL A 15 -5.21 -1.87 3.07
CA VAL A 15 -6.16 -1.65 4.16
C VAL A 15 -5.54 -0.66 5.16
N PRO A 16 -6.25 0.45 5.49
CA PRO A 16 -5.79 1.39 6.51
C PRO A 16 -5.48 0.69 7.86
N GLY A 17 -4.34 1.00 8.45
CA GLY A 17 -3.86 0.39 9.70
C GLY A 17 -3.12 -0.94 9.53
N LYS A 18 -3.12 -1.51 8.31
CA LYS A 18 -2.46 -2.77 7.99
C LYS A 18 -1.28 -2.57 7.04
N GLU A 19 -1.52 -2.19 5.79
CA GLU A 19 -0.45 -1.96 4.80
C GLU A 19 0.03 -0.50 4.73
N LEU A 20 -0.81 0.44 5.20
CA LEU A 20 -0.55 1.87 5.23
C LEU A 20 -1.35 2.53 6.34
N LEU A 21 -0.95 3.74 6.75
CA LEU A 21 -1.77 4.60 7.59
C LEU A 21 -2.45 5.67 6.72
N ILE A 22 -3.72 5.96 6.99
CA ILE A 22 -4.47 7.03 6.33
C ILE A 22 -4.74 8.14 7.33
N ALA A 23 -4.44 9.38 6.93
CA ALA A 23 -4.76 10.57 7.68
C ALA A 23 -5.10 11.72 6.72
N ASP A 24 -6.32 12.23 6.79
CA ASP A 24 -6.82 13.28 5.88
C ASP A 24 -6.65 14.70 6.42
N THR A 25 -6.30 14.83 7.70
CA THR A 25 -6.07 16.14 8.33
C THR A 25 -4.59 16.32 8.65
N PRO A 26 -4.08 17.56 8.66
CA PRO A 26 -2.69 17.82 9.06
C PRO A 26 -2.36 17.26 10.45
N GLY A 27 -3.27 17.40 11.43
CA GLY A 27 -3.10 16.88 12.79
C GLY A 27 -2.98 15.36 12.81
N GLY A 28 -3.90 14.65 12.16
CA GLY A 28 -3.84 13.19 12.08
C GLY A 28 -2.60 12.69 11.33
N PHE A 29 -2.11 13.44 10.34
CA PHE A 29 -0.90 13.09 9.61
C PHE A 29 0.33 13.19 10.51
N VAL A 30 0.44 14.27 11.30
CA VAL A 30 1.50 14.43 12.31
C VAL A 30 1.46 13.28 13.31
N GLU A 31 0.29 12.95 13.86
CA GLU A 31 0.12 11.85 14.81
C GLU A 31 0.56 10.49 14.21
N ALA A 32 0.15 10.20 12.97
CA ALA A 32 0.50 8.95 12.29
C ALA A 32 2.01 8.84 12.02
N VAL A 33 2.65 9.95 11.61
CA VAL A 33 4.10 9.99 11.41
C VAL A 33 4.84 9.82 12.73
N SER A 34 4.46 10.55 13.78
CA SER A 34 5.07 10.44 15.11
C SER A 34 4.96 9.02 15.66
N ALA A 35 3.79 8.38 15.55
CA ALA A 35 3.59 6.99 15.98
C ALA A 35 4.52 6.00 15.28
N LEU A 36 4.80 6.19 13.98
CA LEU A 36 5.75 5.35 13.23
C LEU A 36 7.21 5.61 13.60
N LEU A 37 7.56 6.84 13.98
CA LEU A 37 8.90 7.19 14.42
C LEU A 37 9.19 6.66 15.83
N GLU A 38 8.20 6.69 16.71
CA GLU A 38 8.33 6.25 18.11
C GLU A 38 8.26 4.73 18.28
N SER A 39 7.65 4.00 17.33
CA SER A 39 7.44 2.55 17.45
C SER A 39 8.07 1.76 16.31
N ASP A 40 9.21 1.14 16.58
CA ASP A 40 9.89 0.20 15.68
C ASP A 40 9.01 -0.97 15.25
N ALA A 41 8.21 -1.50 16.18
CA ALA A 41 7.29 -2.59 15.92
C ALA A 41 6.18 -2.18 14.95
N LEU A 42 5.55 -1.01 15.16
CA LEU A 42 4.54 -0.49 14.25
C LEU A 42 5.13 -0.20 12.87
N ARG A 43 6.31 0.44 12.84
CA ARG A 43 7.02 0.79 11.62
C ARG A 43 7.33 -0.44 10.76
N SER A 44 7.81 -1.51 11.39
CA SER A 44 8.13 -2.78 10.74
C SER A 44 6.86 -3.48 10.26
N ARG A 45 5.85 -3.62 11.12
CA ARG A 45 4.56 -4.26 10.77
C ARG A 45 3.91 -3.63 9.55
N ILE A 46 3.75 -2.30 9.54
CA ILE A 46 3.15 -1.59 8.39
C ILE A 46 4.05 -1.70 7.16
N GLY A 47 5.37 -1.56 7.32
CA GLY A 47 6.33 -1.64 6.22
C GLY A 47 6.35 -3.01 5.53
N GLU A 48 6.40 -4.09 6.29
CA GLU A 48 6.39 -5.47 5.80
C GLU A 48 5.05 -5.81 5.14
N ALA A 49 3.93 -5.43 5.77
CA ALA A 49 2.61 -5.64 5.18
C ALA A 49 2.46 -4.91 3.84
N GLY A 50 2.87 -3.64 3.78
CA GLY A 50 2.87 -2.84 2.55
C GLY A 50 3.79 -3.44 1.48
N ARG A 51 4.98 -3.91 1.84
CA ARG A 51 5.89 -4.62 0.93
C ARG A 51 5.26 -5.89 0.37
N GLY A 52 4.61 -6.69 1.22
CA GLY A 52 3.92 -7.90 0.80
C GLY A 52 2.77 -7.61 -0.17
N LEU A 53 2.04 -6.50 0.01
CA LEU A 53 1.02 -6.07 -0.95
C LEU A 53 1.64 -5.71 -2.29
N TYR A 54 2.72 -4.93 -2.28
CA TYR A 54 3.46 -4.56 -3.49
C TYR A 54 3.91 -5.80 -4.27
N GLU A 55 4.54 -6.76 -3.61
CA GLU A 55 5.06 -7.98 -4.25
C GLU A 55 3.93 -8.81 -4.90
N ARG A 56 2.75 -8.84 -4.27
CA ARG A 56 1.59 -9.59 -4.78
C ARG A 56 0.87 -8.90 -5.94
N GLN A 57 0.77 -7.57 -5.94
CA GLN A 57 -0.18 -6.86 -6.82
C GLN A 57 0.45 -5.78 -7.72
N TYR A 58 1.59 -5.22 -7.34
CA TYR A 58 2.16 -4.03 -7.99
C TYR A 58 3.53 -4.26 -8.62
N THR A 59 3.91 -5.53 -8.78
CA THR A 59 5.06 -5.94 -9.59
C THR A 59 4.70 -5.97 -11.07
N TRP A 60 5.72 -5.92 -11.94
CA TRP A 60 5.51 -6.05 -13.38
C TRP A 60 4.83 -7.38 -13.71
N GLU A 61 5.27 -8.45 -13.07
CA GLU A 61 4.72 -9.79 -13.23
C GLU A 61 3.26 -9.89 -12.76
N ALA A 62 2.88 -9.18 -11.69
CA ALA A 62 1.49 -9.10 -11.27
C ALA A 62 0.63 -8.30 -12.27
N GLY A 63 1.15 -7.17 -12.75
CA GLY A 63 0.49 -6.35 -13.77
C GLY A 63 0.24 -7.13 -15.06
N TRP A 64 1.25 -7.86 -15.56
CA TRP A 64 1.12 -8.65 -16.79
C TRP A 64 0.12 -9.80 -16.64
N ARG A 65 0.16 -10.54 -15.52
CA ARG A 65 -0.85 -11.58 -15.21
C ARG A 65 -2.28 -11.03 -15.17
N SER A 66 -2.45 -9.83 -14.60
CA SER A 66 -3.77 -9.17 -14.56
C SER A 66 -4.24 -8.80 -15.98
N LEU A 67 -3.33 -8.31 -16.82
CA LEU A 67 -3.63 -7.97 -18.21
C LEU A 67 -4.03 -9.21 -19.03
N GLU A 68 -3.28 -10.32 -18.92
CA GLU A 68 -3.60 -11.59 -19.60
C GLU A 68 -4.99 -12.12 -19.23
N GLN A 69 -5.42 -11.95 -17.98
CA GLN A 69 -6.75 -12.36 -17.52
C GLN A 69 -7.86 -11.49 -18.11
N CYS A 70 -7.63 -10.18 -18.26
CA CYS A 70 -8.62 -9.24 -18.76
C CYS A 70 -8.64 -9.18 -20.30
N LEU A 71 -7.53 -9.50 -20.94
CA LEU A 71 -7.33 -9.48 -22.38
C LEU A 71 -6.59 -10.76 -22.80
N PRO A 72 -7.30 -11.88 -23.00
CA PRO A 72 -6.68 -13.10 -23.48
C PRO A 72 -6.14 -12.85 -24.89
N LEU A 73 -4.81 -12.72 -24.98
CA LEU A 73 -4.15 -12.51 -26.27
C LEU A 73 -4.28 -13.78 -27.10
N PRO A 74 -4.52 -13.66 -28.42
CA PRO A 74 -4.53 -14.81 -29.31
C PRO A 74 -3.18 -15.52 -29.25
N GLN A 75 -3.19 -16.84 -29.05
CA GLN A 75 -1.98 -17.65 -29.15
C GLN A 75 -1.52 -17.65 -30.60
N VAL A 76 -0.33 -17.11 -30.85
CA VAL A 76 0.37 -17.19 -32.15
C VAL A 76 1.09 -18.53 -32.24
#